data_AF-A0A9P4PZI0-F1
#
_entry.id   AF-A0A9P4PZI0-F1
#
_cell.length_a   1.000
_cell.length_b   1.000
_cell.length_c   1.000
_cell.angle_alpha   90.00
_cell.angle_beta   90.00
_cell.angle_gamma   90.00
#
_symmetry.space_group_name_H-M   'P 1'
#
loop_
_entity.id
_entity.type
_entity.pdbx_description
1 polymer ?
#
loop_
_entity_poly.entity_id
_entity_poly.type
_entity_poly.pdbx_seq_one_letter_code
_entity_poly.pdbx_strand_id
1 'polypeptide(L)'
;MPAPWVLFDSSAPYGGDCTTRADPDIAGVGVVLSFVLASFMATTASILAMILDQAFDTKGQFTIRAPVRFIRDRILDTEWKKKHAWRPFLDPLIIGLGDQQLITGYAVLLSGWIKVFQNSFEVQGAHFVLVLYICALSSSSHLAALITLRKYFRRYRLIAKIRLTLVIIFAFFLLASMIAAISMPELVRLTPQGAAEKQSRAQRLSSMSVPANFGIGLFYILFLNPLVAFIIQLILALLSTILVLSQKFSVPEEPGKWCGLQDQGENEWGFGQTLSVVMLLLPAMSAAQAYLEGRQHIQEGGKP
;
A
#
# COMPACT_ATOMS: atom_id res chain seq x y z
N MET A 1 -24.37 9.47 5.00
CA MET A 1 -23.27 10.43 5.09
C MET A 1 -21.93 9.73 4.86
N PRO A 2 -21.32 9.97 3.70
CA PRO A 2 -19.98 9.47 3.38
C PRO A 2 -18.93 10.05 4.34
N ALA A 3 -17.82 9.34 4.53
CA ALA A 3 -16.74 9.81 5.38
C ALA A 3 -16.07 11.08 4.80
N PRO A 4 -15.53 11.99 5.63
CA PRO A 4 -15.08 13.32 5.18
C PRO A 4 -13.83 13.32 4.27
N TRP A 5 -13.16 12.18 4.15
CA TRP A 5 -12.04 11.97 3.23
C TRP A 5 -12.47 11.38 1.89
N VAL A 6 -13.70 10.88 1.78
CA VAL A 6 -14.24 10.35 0.52
C VAL A 6 -14.56 11.50 -0.41
N LEU A 7 -14.19 11.34 -1.68
CA LEU A 7 -14.43 12.32 -2.71
C LEU A 7 -15.28 11.75 -3.83
N PHE A 8 -16.22 12.55 -4.31
CA PHE A 8 -17.08 12.25 -5.45
C PHE A 8 -16.92 13.34 -6.49
N ASP A 9 -16.97 12.94 -7.77
CA ASP A 9 -16.91 13.87 -8.89
C ASP A 9 -18.32 14.37 -9.22
N SER A 10 -18.44 15.61 -9.70
CA SER A 10 -19.74 16.17 -10.12
C SER A 10 -20.12 15.65 -11.50
N SER A 11 -21.37 15.21 -11.67
CA SER A 11 -21.91 14.79 -12.97
C SER A 11 -22.35 15.97 -13.85
N ALA A 12 -22.43 17.18 -13.28
CA ALA A 12 -22.96 18.38 -13.95
C ALA A 12 -22.21 18.77 -15.25
N PRO A 13 -20.87 18.70 -15.33
CA PRO A 13 -20.14 18.98 -16.57
C PRO A 13 -20.42 17.97 -17.69
N TYR A 14 -21.00 16.81 -17.35
CA TYR A 14 -21.14 15.64 -18.23
C TYR A 14 -22.60 15.29 -18.51
N GLY A 15 -23.53 16.23 -18.30
CA GLY A 15 -24.94 16.02 -18.58
C GLY A 15 -25.59 14.92 -17.73
N GLY A 16 -25.00 14.58 -16.58
CA GLY A 16 -25.48 13.52 -15.69
C GLY A 16 -24.92 12.13 -15.98
N ASP A 17 -24.07 11.95 -17.00
CA ASP A 17 -23.43 10.66 -17.31
C ASP A 17 -22.06 10.51 -16.61
N CYS A 18 -21.92 9.45 -15.82
CA CYS A 18 -20.70 9.11 -15.09
C CYS A 18 -19.88 7.98 -15.77
N THR A 19 -20.41 7.36 -16.83
CA THR A 19 -19.85 6.12 -17.40
C THR A 19 -18.64 6.34 -18.32
N THR A 20 -18.47 7.54 -18.87
CA THR A 20 -17.62 7.76 -20.05
C THR A 20 -16.12 7.97 -19.76
N ARG A 21 -15.68 7.98 -18.49
CA ARG A 21 -14.27 8.27 -18.14
C ARG A 21 -13.60 7.36 -17.11
N ALA A 22 -14.33 6.42 -16.50
CA ALA A 22 -13.70 5.47 -15.60
C ALA A 22 -12.80 4.52 -16.39
N ASP A 23 -11.52 4.43 -16.02
CA ASP A 23 -10.63 3.40 -16.54
C ASP A 23 -10.55 2.24 -15.52
N PRO A 24 -11.34 1.17 -15.72
CA PRO A 24 -11.40 0.06 -14.77
C PRO A 24 -10.06 -0.67 -14.67
N ASP A 25 -9.16 -0.56 -15.64
CA ASP A 25 -7.84 -1.20 -15.59
C ASP A 25 -6.85 -0.54 -14.63
N ILE A 26 -7.11 0.71 -14.23
CA ILE A 26 -6.23 1.47 -13.32
C ILE A 26 -6.79 1.49 -11.89
N ALA A 27 -8.10 1.73 -11.74
CA ALA A 27 -8.76 1.93 -10.44
C ALA A 27 -10.00 1.04 -10.23
N GLY A 28 -10.10 -0.04 -11.01
CA GLY A 28 -11.16 -1.03 -10.88
C GLY A 28 -11.07 -1.88 -9.62
N VAL A 29 -12.13 -2.63 -9.37
CA VAL A 29 -12.28 -3.46 -8.16
C VAL A 29 -11.18 -4.52 -8.06
N GLY A 30 -10.77 -5.13 -9.17
CA GLY A 30 -9.70 -6.14 -9.19
C GLY A 30 -8.34 -5.57 -8.78
N VAL A 31 -8.01 -4.35 -9.23
CA VAL A 31 -6.78 -3.66 -8.82
C VAL A 31 -6.83 -3.40 -7.32
N VAL A 32 -7.90 -2.78 -6.82
CA VAL A 32 -8.07 -2.48 -5.38
C VAL A 32 -7.93 -3.73 -4.52
N LEU A 33 -8.66 -4.79 -4.86
CA LEU A 33 -8.61 -6.06 -4.13
C LEU A 33 -7.21 -6.67 -4.13
N SER A 34 -6.50 -6.62 -5.26
CA SER A 34 -5.16 -7.20 -5.35
C SER A 34 -4.15 -6.47 -4.45
N PHE A 35 -4.19 -5.13 -4.37
CA PHE A 35 -3.31 -4.35 -3.50
C PHE A 35 -3.64 -4.54 -2.02
N VAL A 36 -4.94 -4.60 -1.68
CA VAL A 36 -5.39 -4.88 -0.30
C VAL A 36 -4.95 -6.28 0.14
N LEU A 37 -5.14 -7.29 -0.71
CA LEU A 37 -4.72 -8.66 -0.42
C LEU A 37 -3.19 -8.76 -0.31
N ALA A 38 -2.44 -8.13 -1.22
CA ALA A 38 -0.98 -8.07 -1.15
C ALA A 38 -0.49 -7.42 0.15
N SER A 39 -1.10 -6.31 0.57
CA SER A 39 -0.75 -5.61 1.80
C SER A 39 -1.08 -6.44 3.04
N PHE A 40 -2.23 -7.11 3.06
CA PHE A 40 -2.61 -8.01 4.13
C PHE A 40 -1.64 -9.19 4.26
N MET A 41 -1.30 -9.83 3.14
CA MET A 41 -0.32 -10.93 3.09
C MET A 41 1.08 -10.46 3.53
N ALA A 42 1.54 -9.31 3.02
CA ALA A 42 2.85 -8.76 3.37
C ALA A 42 2.92 -8.41 4.87
N THR A 43 1.89 -7.74 5.40
CA THR A 43 1.80 -7.40 6.82
C THR A 43 1.78 -8.64 7.69
N THR A 44 0.97 -9.64 7.35
CA THR A 44 0.90 -10.91 8.08
C THR A 44 2.24 -11.64 8.06
N ALA A 45 2.88 -11.75 6.89
CA ALA A 45 4.19 -12.38 6.75
C ALA A 45 5.27 -11.63 7.54
N SER A 46 5.26 -10.29 7.53
CA SER A 46 6.16 -9.46 8.33
C SER A 46 5.92 -9.60 9.84
N ILE A 47 4.67 -9.69 10.30
CA ILE A 47 4.34 -9.99 11.71
C ILE A 47 4.91 -11.37 12.11
N LEU A 48 4.67 -12.39 11.29
CA LEU A 48 5.18 -13.75 11.55
C LEU A 48 6.71 -13.79 11.58
N ALA A 49 7.37 -13.12 10.63
CA ALA A 49 8.82 -13.01 10.59
C ALA A 49 9.39 -12.26 11.80
N MET A 50 8.73 -11.19 12.26
CA MET A 50 9.12 -10.46 13.47
C MET A 50 8.96 -11.33 14.73
N ILE A 51 7.84 -12.04 14.87
CA ILE A 51 7.63 -12.97 16.00
C ILE A 51 8.72 -14.06 15.99
N LEU A 52 9.05 -14.59 14.82
CA LEU A 52 10.14 -15.55 14.64
C LEU A 52 11.51 -14.97 15.03
N ASP A 53 11.78 -13.70 14.74
CA ASP A 53 13.02 -13.02 15.14
C ASP A 53 13.07 -12.79 16.67
N GLN A 54 11.98 -12.29 17.27
CA GLN A 54 11.90 -12.00 18.71
C GLN A 54 11.90 -13.25 19.60
N ALA A 55 11.35 -14.38 19.13
CA ALA A 55 11.29 -15.61 19.92
C ALA A 55 12.66 -16.18 20.32
N PHE A 56 13.75 -15.74 19.67
CA PHE A 56 15.07 -16.38 19.77
C PHE A 56 16.24 -15.40 19.88
N ASP A 57 16.01 -14.14 20.24
CA ASP A 57 17.11 -13.19 20.43
C ASP A 57 17.88 -13.48 21.73
N THR A 58 19.15 -13.86 21.59
CA THR A 58 20.09 -14.20 22.67
C THR A 58 20.69 -12.96 23.36
N LYS A 59 20.32 -11.73 22.95
CA LYS A 59 20.90 -10.47 23.46
C LYS A 59 19.93 -9.50 24.13
N GLY A 60 18.71 -9.95 24.44
CA GLY A 60 18.01 -9.52 25.65
C GLY A 60 17.56 -8.06 25.76
N GLN A 61 16.82 -7.49 24.79
CA GLN A 61 15.79 -6.47 25.08
C GLN A 61 14.68 -6.35 24.00
N PHE A 62 13.52 -6.99 24.26
CA PHE A 62 12.17 -6.39 24.32
C PHE A 62 11.20 -7.47 24.86
N THR A 63 10.28 -7.13 25.77
CA THR A 63 9.40 -8.11 26.45
C THR A 63 7.92 -7.80 26.25
N ILE A 64 7.24 -8.61 25.42
CA ILE A 64 5.77 -8.80 25.42
C ILE A 64 5.55 -10.27 25.76
N ARG A 65 5.40 -10.61 27.06
CA ARG A 65 5.61 -11.98 27.54
C ARG A 65 4.40 -12.92 27.56
N ALA A 66 3.16 -12.42 27.56
CA ALA A 66 1.98 -13.28 27.69
C ALA A 66 1.40 -13.77 26.34
N PRO A 67 0.96 -12.90 25.41
CA PRO A 67 0.33 -13.36 24.16
C PRO A 67 1.33 -13.99 23.16
N VAL A 68 2.57 -13.49 23.13
CA VAL A 68 3.60 -13.98 22.19
C VAL A 68 4.05 -15.40 22.55
N ARG A 69 4.13 -15.76 23.85
CA ARG A 69 4.48 -17.13 24.27
C ARG A 69 3.41 -18.15 23.87
N PHE A 70 2.13 -17.81 24.04
CA PHE A 70 1.03 -18.72 23.66
C PHE A 70 1.02 -19.00 22.15
N ILE A 71 1.19 -17.97 21.32
CA ILE A 71 1.26 -18.13 19.86
C ILE A 71 2.53 -18.87 19.45
N ARG A 72 3.66 -18.57 20.10
CA ARG A 72 4.94 -19.28 19.93
C ARG A 72 4.79 -20.78 20.17
N ASP A 73 4.25 -21.17 21.31
CA ASP A 73 4.19 -22.59 21.70
C ASP A 73 3.13 -23.37 20.91
N ARG A 74 2.18 -22.69 20.24
CA ARG A 74 1.13 -23.36 19.44
C ARG A 74 1.44 -23.42 17.94
N ILE A 75 2.13 -22.41 17.40
CA ILE A 75 2.43 -22.30 15.96
C ILE A 75 3.89 -22.68 15.66
N LEU A 76 4.80 -22.49 16.62
CA LEU A 76 6.25 -22.54 16.44
C LEU A 76 6.91 -23.48 17.45
N ASP A 77 6.61 -24.78 17.33
CA ASP A 77 7.07 -25.80 18.29
C ASP A 77 8.58 -26.07 18.35
N THR A 78 9.39 -25.58 17.40
CA THR A 78 10.83 -25.91 17.39
C THR A 78 11.67 -24.90 16.61
N GLU A 79 12.85 -24.53 17.12
CA GLU A 79 13.92 -23.77 16.40
C GLU A 79 14.15 -24.29 14.98
N TRP A 80 13.99 -25.61 14.84
CA TRP A 80 14.11 -26.33 13.59
C TRP A 80 13.05 -25.94 12.55
N LYS A 81 11.77 -25.86 12.93
CA LYS A 81 10.67 -25.42 12.04
C LYS A 81 10.86 -23.97 11.60
N LYS A 82 11.42 -23.11 12.47
CA LYS A 82 11.77 -21.73 12.12
C LYS A 82 12.79 -21.67 10.99
N LYS A 83 13.93 -22.36 11.14
CA LYS A 83 15.08 -22.24 10.21
C LYS A 83 14.81 -22.90 8.86
N HIS A 84 14.10 -24.04 8.84
CA HIS A 84 13.97 -24.86 7.62
C HIS A 84 12.59 -24.82 6.95
N ALA A 85 11.57 -24.29 7.62
CA ALA A 85 10.22 -24.20 7.06
C ALA A 85 9.75 -22.74 6.96
N TRP A 86 9.66 -22.03 8.09
CA TRP A 86 9.02 -20.71 8.10
C TRP A 86 9.84 -19.60 7.44
N ARG A 87 11.14 -19.48 7.71
CA ARG A 87 11.95 -18.44 7.04
C ARG A 87 12.12 -18.67 5.54
N PRO A 88 12.43 -19.89 5.06
CA PRO A 88 12.49 -20.16 3.63
C PRO A 88 11.19 -19.85 2.89
N PHE A 89 10.03 -19.96 3.57
CA PHE A 89 8.74 -19.57 3.01
C PHE A 89 8.50 -18.05 3.08
N LEU A 90 8.69 -17.45 4.26
CA LEU A 90 8.34 -16.04 4.52
C LEU A 90 9.28 -15.06 3.81
N ASP A 91 10.58 -15.35 3.73
CA ASP A 91 11.55 -14.42 3.15
C ASP A 91 11.25 -14.15 1.66
N PRO A 92 11.09 -15.17 0.77
CA PRO A 92 10.71 -14.95 -0.62
C PRO A 92 9.32 -14.33 -0.77
N LEU A 93 8.36 -14.69 0.09
CA LEU A 93 7.02 -14.13 0.08
C LEU A 93 7.04 -12.61 0.33
N ILE A 94 7.74 -12.18 1.38
CA ILE A 94 7.87 -10.75 1.74
C ILE A 94 8.68 -9.99 0.68
N ILE A 95 9.73 -10.60 0.14
CA ILE A 95 10.52 -10.01 -0.94
C ILE A 95 9.63 -9.77 -2.17
N GLY A 96 8.94 -10.82 -2.64
CA GLY A 96 8.14 -10.80 -3.85
C GLY A 96 6.90 -9.93 -3.74
N LEU A 97 6.12 -10.04 -2.65
CA LEU A 97 4.95 -9.18 -2.42
C LEU A 97 5.35 -7.72 -2.25
N GLY A 98 6.52 -7.48 -1.67
CA GLY A 98 7.18 -6.19 -1.71
C GLY A 98 7.40 -5.80 -3.16
N ASP A 99 8.39 -6.35 -3.86
CA ASP A 99 8.79 -5.90 -5.21
C ASP A 99 7.62 -5.75 -6.20
N GLN A 100 6.65 -6.67 -6.17
CA GLN A 100 5.41 -6.57 -6.95
C GLN A 100 4.65 -5.27 -6.63
N GLN A 101 4.36 -4.99 -5.35
CA GLN A 101 3.68 -3.74 -4.96
C GLN A 101 4.44 -2.49 -5.43
N LEU A 102 5.77 -2.55 -5.60
CA LEU A 102 6.58 -1.36 -5.97
C LEU A 102 6.35 -1.06 -7.42
N ILE A 103 6.49 -2.09 -8.24
CA ILE A 103 6.37 -2.00 -9.68
C ILE A 103 4.92 -1.70 -10.05
N THR A 104 3.95 -2.42 -9.48
CA THR A 104 2.53 -2.17 -9.76
C THR A 104 2.08 -0.81 -9.21
N GLY A 105 2.55 -0.41 -8.03
CA GLY A 105 2.28 0.92 -7.48
C GLY A 105 2.82 2.04 -8.38
N TYR A 106 4.03 1.88 -8.91
CA TYR A 106 4.61 2.82 -9.86
C TYR A 106 3.82 2.88 -11.18
N ALA A 107 3.42 1.72 -11.71
CA ALA A 107 2.61 1.64 -12.92
C ALA A 107 1.26 2.34 -12.74
N VAL A 108 0.56 2.08 -11.63
CA VAL A 108 -0.73 2.72 -11.32
C VAL A 108 -0.59 4.23 -11.13
N LEU A 109 0.45 4.69 -10.43
CA LEU A 109 0.70 6.13 -10.25
C LEU A 109 1.01 6.84 -11.58
N LEU A 110 1.85 6.22 -12.41
CA LEU A 110 2.22 6.74 -13.72
C LEU A 110 1.01 6.78 -14.66
N SER A 111 0.23 5.70 -14.71
CA SER A 111 -1.02 5.64 -15.50
C SER A 111 -2.03 6.68 -15.03
N GLY A 112 -2.16 6.91 -13.72
CA GLY A 112 -2.98 7.99 -13.17
C GLY A 112 -2.57 9.36 -13.70
N TRP A 113 -1.28 9.68 -13.72
CA TRP A 113 -0.77 10.93 -14.30
C TRP A 113 -0.95 11.02 -15.81
N ILE A 114 -0.74 9.93 -16.54
CA ILE A 114 -0.99 9.88 -17.99
C ILE A 114 -2.46 10.23 -18.27
N LYS A 115 -3.40 9.66 -17.52
CA LYS A 115 -4.84 9.96 -17.65
C LYS A 115 -5.17 11.39 -17.26
N VAL A 116 -4.47 11.97 -16.28
CA VAL A 116 -4.55 13.39 -15.97
C VAL A 116 -4.11 14.24 -17.16
N PHE A 117 -2.96 13.94 -17.77
CA PHE A 117 -2.47 14.69 -18.95
C PHE A 117 -3.37 14.53 -20.18
N GLN A 118 -4.07 13.40 -20.29
CA GLN A 118 -5.07 13.16 -21.33
C GLN A 118 -6.44 13.80 -21.04
N ASN A 119 -6.56 14.60 -19.96
CA ASN A 119 -7.83 15.18 -19.49
C ASN A 119 -8.93 14.14 -19.21
N SER A 120 -8.54 12.88 -18.95
CA SER A 120 -9.46 11.80 -18.59
C SER A 120 -9.69 11.73 -17.08
N PHE A 121 -8.65 11.99 -16.28
CA PHE A 121 -8.76 12.14 -14.83
C PHE A 121 -8.57 13.60 -14.44
N GLU A 122 -9.33 14.06 -13.46
CA GLU A 122 -9.03 15.31 -12.79
C GLU A 122 -7.99 15.05 -11.69
N VAL A 123 -7.04 15.98 -11.49
CA VAL A 123 -6.01 15.87 -10.43
C VAL A 123 -6.62 15.79 -9.02
N GLN A 124 -7.86 16.25 -8.88
CA GLN A 124 -8.66 16.15 -7.68
C GLN A 124 -9.83 15.18 -7.84
N GLY A 125 -9.87 14.38 -8.91
CA GLY A 125 -10.99 13.48 -9.15
C GLY A 125 -10.99 12.29 -8.19
N ALA A 126 -12.17 11.69 -8.00
CA ALA A 126 -12.37 10.52 -7.17
C ALA A 126 -11.43 9.35 -7.56
N HIS A 127 -11.22 9.12 -8.86
CA HIS A 127 -10.30 8.10 -9.39
C HIS A 127 -8.84 8.39 -9.07
N PHE A 128 -8.39 9.64 -9.23
CA PHE A 128 -7.00 10.00 -8.96
C PHE A 128 -6.69 9.92 -7.46
N VAL A 129 -7.63 10.34 -6.60
CA VAL A 129 -7.52 10.18 -5.15
C VAL A 129 -7.45 8.70 -4.75
N LEU A 130 -8.27 7.83 -5.37
CA LEU A 130 -8.17 6.39 -5.16
C LEU A 130 -6.80 5.83 -5.56
N VAL A 131 -6.26 6.25 -6.71
CA VAL A 131 -4.89 5.90 -7.16
C VAL A 131 -3.85 6.29 -6.12
N LEU A 132 -3.93 7.49 -5.55
CA LEU A 132 -3.01 7.93 -4.49
C LEU A 132 -3.12 7.07 -3.23
N TYR A 133 -4.33 6.67 -2.83
CA TYR A 133 -4.54 5.78 -1.67
C TYR A 133 -3.98 4.38 -1.92
N ILE A 134 -4.15 3.82 -3.12
CA ILE A 134 -3.55 2.54 -3.52
C ILE A 134 -2.02 2.63 -3.46
N CYS A 135 -1.45 3.73 -3.97
CA CYS A 135 0.00 3.95 -3.94
C CYS A 135 0.54 4.14 -2.52
N ALA A 136 -0.22 4.79 -1.63
CA ALA A 136 0.11 4.92 -0.22
C ALA A 136 0.09 3.55 0.49
N LEU A 137 -0.92 2.71 0.21
CA LEU A 137 -0.99 1.34 0.70
C LEU A 137 0.23 0.52 0.27
N SER A 138 0.57 0.59 -1.03
CA SER A 138 1.77 -0.04 -1.58
C SER A 138 3.04 0.44 -0.87
N SER A 139 3.24 1.76 -0.77
CA SER A 139 4.40 2.38 -0.11
C SER A 139 4.60 1.87 1.31
N SER A 140 3.51 1.72 2.07
CA SER A 140 3.57 1.14 3.41
C SER A 140 4.09 -0.32 3.36
N SER A 141 3.50 -1.20 2.55
CA SER A 141 3.91 -2.61 2.49
C SER A 141 5.40 -2.80 2.14
N HIS A 142 5.99 -1.89 1.35
CA HIS A 142 7.44 -1.86 1.11
C HIS A 142 8.26 -1.60 2.34
N LEU A 143 7.83 -0.62 3.13
CA LEU A 143 8.49 -0.28 4.38
C LEU A 143 8.47 -1.49 5.33
N ALA A 144 7.36 -2.23 5.39
CA ALA A 144 7.27 -3.49 6.15
C ALA A 144 8.33 -4.52 5.70
N ALA A 145 8.47 -4.71 4.38
CA ALA A 145 9.45 -5.62 3.83
C ALA A 145 10.91 -5.18 4.13
N LEU A 146 11.21 -3.88 3.99
CA LEU A 146 12.53 -3.32 4.28
C LEU A 146 12.94 -3.47 5.75
N ILE A 147 12.01 -3.22 6.68
CA ILE A 147 12.25 -3.35 8.12
C ILE A 147 12.53 -4.82 8.47
N THR A 148 11.70 -5.74 7.97
CA THR A 148 11.77 -7.17 8.29
C THR A 148 13.02 -7.83 7.71
N LEU A 149 13.41 -7.46 6.49
CA LEU A 149 14.51 -8.10 5.75
C LEU A 149 15.85 -7.36 5.87
N ARG A 150 16.01 -6.46 6.85
CA ARG A 150 17.24 -5.67 7.05
C ARG A 150 18.53 -6.53 7.09
N LYS A 151 18.45 -7.73 7.67
CA LYS A 151 19.60 -8.66 7.73
C LYS A 151 19.94 -9.22 6.34
N TYR A 152 18.94 -9.57 5.54
CA TYR A 152 19.11 -10.05 4.17
C TYR A 152 19.75 -8.97 3.28
N PHE A 153 19.23 -7.74 3.35
CA PHE A 153 19.75 -6.62 2.57
C PHE A 153 21.18 -6.19 2.94
N ARG A 154 21.62 -6.44 4.18
CA ARG A 154 23.03 -6.24 4.56
C ARG A 154 23.99 -7.21 3.85
N ARG A 155 23.52 -8.41 3.52
CA ARG A 155 24.30 -9.43 2.78
C ARG A 155 24.37 -9.09 1.29
N TYR A 156 23.24 -8.72 0.68
CA TYR A 156 23.13 -8.38 -0.74
C TYR A 156 23.04 -6.87 -0.97
N ARG A 157 24.13 -6.15 -0.69
CA ARG A 157 24.14 -4.68 -0.66
C ARG A 157 23.75 -4.01 -1.98
N LEU A 158 24.06 -4.61 -3.13
CA LEU A 158 23.73 -4.01 -4.43
C LEU A 158 22.22 -4.03 -4.69
N ILE A 159 21.59 -5.20 -4.55
CA ILE A 159 20.13 -5.38 -4.70
C ILE A 159 19.39 -4.49 -3.70
N ALA A 160 19.86 -4.45 -2.46
CA ALA A 160 19.32 -3.59 -1.42
C ALA A 160 19.38 -2.09 -1.78
N LYS A 161 20.52 -1.63 -2.34
CA LYS A 161 20.67 -0.24 -2.79
C LYS A 161 19.72 0.10 -3.92
N ILE A 162 19.59 -0.77 -4.92
CA ILE A 162 18.67 -0.57 -6.04
C ILE A 162 17.23 -0.46 -5.53
N ARG A 163 16.78 -1.42 -4.71
CA ARG A 163 15.42 -1.41 -4.13
C ARG A 163 15.17 -0.18 -3.27
N LEU A 164 16.13 0.20 -2.42
CA LEU A 164 16.01 1.39 -1.57
C LEU A 164 15.90 2.67 -2.43
N THR A 165 16.72 2.80 -3.47
CA THR A 165 16.64 3.94 -4.41
C THR A 165 15.28 4.00 -5.08
N LEU A 166 14.75 2.87 -5.57
CA LEU A 166 13.43 2.82 -6.20
C LEU A 166 12.31 3.20 -5.22
N VAL A 167 12.36 2.72 -3.97
CA VAL A 167 11.38 3.09 -2.92
C VAL A 167 11.46 4.59 -2.59
N ILE A 168 12.67 5.16 -2.50
CA ILE A 168 12.85 6.59 -2.25
C ILE A 168 12.26 7.42 -3.41
N ILE A 169 12.55 7.05 -4.66
CA ILE A 169 12.01 7.74 -5.84
C ILE A 169 10.48 7.63 -5.86
N PHE A 170 9.93 6.44 -5.60
CA PHE A 170 8.49 6.23 -5.52
C PHE A 170 7.84 7.08 -4.42
N ALA A 171 8.47 7.17 -3.24
CA ALA A 171 7.98 8.00 -2.14
C ALA A 171 7.97 9.50 -2.50
N PHE A 172 9.02 10.00 -3.18
CA PHE A 172 9.03 11.39 -3.68
C PHE A 172 7.95 11.63 -4.72
N PHE A 173 7.77 10.70 -5.66
CA PHE A 173 6.76 10.83 -6.70
C PHE A 173 5.33 10.80 -6.12
N LEU A 174 5.08 9.91 -5.16
CA LEU A 174 3.82 9.86 -4.42
C LEU A 174 3.59 11.14 -3.63
N LEU A 175 4.59 11.63 -2.89
CA LEU A 175 4.48 12.86 -2.11
C LEU A 175 4.17 14.06 -3.01
N ALA A 176 4.87 14.21 -4.13
CA ALA A 176 4.61 15.26 -5.10
C ALA A 176 3.17 15.16 -5.66
N SER A 177 2.69 13.95 -5.91
CA SER A 177 1.33 13.70 -6.41
C SER A 177 0.25 14.05 -5.38
N MET A 178 0.47 13.71 -4.10
CA MET A 178 -0.43 14.10 -3.02
C MET A 178 -0.43 15.61 -2.81
N ILE A 179 0.74 16.26 -2.90
CA ILE A 179 0.83 17.73 -2.83
C ILE A 179 0.06 18.36 -4.00
N ALA A 180 0.21 17.85 -5.23
CA ALA A 180 -0.52 18.34 -6.39
C ALA A 180 -2.05 18.21 -6.20
N ALA A 181 -2.52 17.05 -5.74
CA ALA A 181 -3.94 16.83 -5.44
C ALA A 181 -4.48 17.79 -4.36
N ILE A 182 -3.67 18.17 -3.37
CA ILE A 182 -4.07 19.12 -2.32
C ILE A 182 -3.98 20.59 -2.79
N SER A 183 -2.98 20.92 -3.61
CA SER A 183 -2.61 22.31 -3.91
C SER A 183 -3.32 22.89 -5.12
N MET A 184 -3.82 22.07 -6.05
CA MET A 184 -4.57 22.55 -7.20
C MET A 184 -5.93 23.12 -6.74
N PRO A 185 -6.36 24.30 -7.22
CA PRO A 185 -7.69 24.81 -6.90
C PRO A 185 -8.76 24.07 -7.72
N GLU A 186 -9.88 23.70 -7.08
CA GLU A 186 -11.09 23.18 -7.74
C GLU A 186 -11.55 24.21 -8.78
N LEU A 187 -11.66 23.81 -10.05
CA LEU A 187 -12.04 24.70 -11.13
C LEU A 187 -13.52 25.12 -10.96
N VAL A 188 -13.73 26.32 -10.43
CA VAL A 188 -14.94 27.18 -10.49
C VAL A 188 -16.28 26.44 -10.70
N ARG A 189 -17.05 26.24 -9.62
CA ARG A 189 -18.50 26.00 -9.73
C ARG A 189 -19.23 27.29 -10.05
N LEU A 190 -19.91 27.33 -11.20
CA LEU A 190 -20.96 28.32 -11.44
C LEU A 190 -22.23 27.89 -10.70
N THR A 191 -22.53 28.54 -9.57
CA THR A 191 -23.87 28.51 -8.99
C THR A 191 -24.84 29.30 -9.88
N PRO A 192 -26.14 28.92 -9.97
CA PRO A 192 -27.16 29.68 -10.72
C PRO A 192 -27.36 31.12 -10.23
N GLN A 193 -26.78 31.50 -9.09
CA GLN A 193 -26.92 32.80 -8.42
C GLN A 193 -25.62 33.62 -8.34
N GLY A 194 -24.56 33.24 -9.05
CA GLY A 194 -23.36 34.08 -9.21
C GLY A 194 -22.49 34.32 -7.96
N ALA A 195 -22.72 33.62 -6.85
CA ALA A 195 -21.87 33.70 -5.66
C ALA A 195 -20.80 32.60 -5.69
N ALA A 196 -19.55 32.98 -5.97
CA ALA A 196 -18.40 32.08 -5.91
C ALA A 196 -18.03 31.78 -4.45
N GLU A 197 -18.53 30.68 -3.89
CA GLU A 197 -18.09 30.20 -2.59
C GLU A 197 -16.75 29.45 -2.75
N LYS A 198 -15.66 30.14 -2.44
CA LYS A 198 -14.31 29.55 -2.35
C LYS A 198 -14.21 28.71 -1.10
N GLN A 199 -14.13 27.39 -1.24
CA GLN A 199 -13.60 26.55 -0.16
C GLN A 199 -12.42 25.73 -0.64
N SER A 200 -11.27 26.40 -0.79
CA SER A 200 -9.99 25.74 -1.05
C SER A 200 -9.59 24.92 0.17
N ARG A 201 -9.47 23.59 0.00
CA ARG A 201 -8.93 22.64 1.00
C ARG A 201 -7.54 23.06 1.52
N ALA A 202 -6.79 23.84 0.72
CA ALA A 202 -5.53 24.49 1.05
C ALA A 202 -5.59 25.34 2.34
N GLN A 203 -6.71 25.98 2.65
CA GLN A 203 -6.83 26.87 3.82
C GLN A 203 -6.98 26.11 5.15
N ARG A 204 -7.24 24.79 5.12
CA ARG A 204 -7.15 23.92 6.31
C ARG A 204 -5.75 23.35 6.55
N LEU A 205 -4.88 23.34 5.55
CA LEU A 205 -3.55 22.73 5.61
C LEU A 205 -2.39 23.75 5.61
N SER A 206 -2.66 25.03 5.34
CA SER A 206 -1.66 26.11 5.48
C SER A 206 -1.18 26.36 6.92
N SER A 207 -1.79 25.70 7.92
CA SER A 207 -1.28 25.63 9.30
C SER A 207 -0.40 24.41 9.59
N MET A 208 -0.02 23.62 8.56
CA MET A 208 0.83 22.45 8.74
C MET A 208 2.09 22.54 7.87
N SER A 209 2.81 23.66 8.03
CA SER A 209 4.22 23.74 7.64
C SER A 209 5.00 22.75 8.52
N VAL A 210 5.21 21.53 8.03
CA VAL A 210 6.08 20.57 8.71
C VAL A 210 7.51 21.09 8.57
N PRO A 211 8.18 21.49 9.67
CA PRO A 211 9.54 21.98 9.57
C PRO A 211 10.44 20.85 9.07
N ALA A 212 11.40 21.16 8.18
CA ALA A 212 12.34 20.17 7.61
C ALA A 212 13.08 19.34 8.68
N ASN A 213 13.26 19.90 9.88
CA ASN A 213 13.85 19.23 11.04
C ASN A 213 12.97 18.09 11.60
N PHE A 214 11.65 18.15 11.42
CA PHE A 214 10.71 17.11 11.82
C PHE A 214 10.82 15.86 10.94
N GLY A 215 11.06 16.05 9.63
CA GLY A 215 11.30 14.95 8.70
C GLY A 215 12.60 14.20 9.01
N ILE A 216 13.67 14.92 9.35
CA ILE A 216 14.96 14.34 9.76
C ILE A 216 14.82 13.62 11.11
N GLY A 217 14.14 14.22 12.10
CA GLY A 217 13.86 13.58 13.39
C GLY A 217 13.01 12.32 13.26
N LEU A 218 11.99 12.33 12.40
CA LEU A 218 11.15 11.16 12.09
C LEU A 218 11.96 10.05 11.41
N PHE A 219 12.87 10.40 10.50
CA PHE A 219 13.82 9.46 9.88
C PHE A 219 14.73 8.83 10.95
N TYR A 220 15.33 9.64 11.84
CA TYR A 220 16.16 9.10 12.93
C TYR A 220 15.36 8.20 13.88
N ILE A 221 14.14 8.56 14.27
CA ILE A 221 13.29 7.76 15.17
C ILE A 221 12.83 6.45 14.50
N LEU A 222 12.46 6.49 13.21
CA LEU A 222 12.13 5.31 12.40
C LEU A 222 13.34 4.35 12.29
N PHE A 223 14.56 4.86 12.11
CA PHE A 223 15.72 4.00 11.88
C PHE A 223 16.46 3.56 13.16
N LEU A 224 16.28 4.23 14.31
CA LEU A 224 16.88 3.84 15.58
C LEU A 224 16.17 2.63 16.22
N ASN A 225 14.84 2.58 16.17
CA ASN A 225 14.05 1.50 16.81
C ASN A 225 13.21 0.74 15.78
N PRO A 226 13.60 -0.50 15.39
CA PRO A 226 12.87 -1.27 14.39
C PRO A 226 11.42 -1.58 14.80
N LEU A 227 11.15 -1.65 16.11
CA LEU A 227 9.80 -1.83 16.66
C LEU A 227 8.92 -0.61 16.40
N VAL A 228 9.42 0.60 16.61
CA VAL A 228 8.67 1.84 16.37
C VAL A 228 8.35 1.98 14.89
N ALA A 229 9.31 1.68 14.01
CA ALA A 229 9.07 1.66 12.58
C ALA A 229 8.01 0.64 12.16
N PHE A 230 8.01 -0.53 12.80
CA PHE A 230 6.99 -1.55 12.56
C PHE A 230 5.60 -1.12 13.02
N ILE A 231 5.48 -0.45 14.17
CA ILE A 231 4.19 0.10 14.65
C ILE A 231 3.69 1.18 13.70
N ILE A 232 4.54 2.13 13.31
CA ILE A 232 4.19 3.18 12.35
C ILE A 232 3.72 2.54 11.05
N GLN A 233 4.44 1.52 10.57
CA GLN A 233 4.06 0.79 9.38
C GLN A 233 2.68 0.13 9.49
N LEU A 234 2.38 -0.51 10.62
CA LEU A 234 1.06 -1.12 10.85
C LEU A 234 -0.06 -0.06 10.83
N ILE A 235 0.17 1.09 11.46
CA ILE A 235 -0.79 2.21 11.46
C ILE A 235 -1.01 2.72 10.04
N LEU A 236 0.06 2.92 9.26
CA LEU A 236 -0.02 3.38 7.87
C LEU A 236 -0.77 2.37 6.99
N ALA A 237 -0.47 1.08 7.09
CA ALA A 237 -1.15 0.03 6.33
C ALA A 237 -2.66 -0.01 6.65
N LEU A 238 -3.02 0.07 7.93
CA LEU A 238 -4.42 0.10 8.36
C LEU A 238 -5.13 1.37 7.86
N LEU A 239 -4.53 2.53 8.04
CA LEU A 239 -5.09 3.81 7.56
C LEU A 239 -5.28 3.79 6.04
N SER A 240 -4.26 3.41 5.28
CA SER A 240 -4.35 3.34 3.82
C SER A 240 -5.39 2.33 3.35
N THR A 241 -5.53 1.18 4.03
CA THR A 241 -6.58 0.20 3.72
C THR A 241 -7.97 0.81 3.92
N ILE A 242 -8.19 1.51 5.05
CA ILE A 242 -9.46 2.20 5.31
C ILE A 242 -9.74 3.25 4.24
N LEU A 243 -8.74 4.07 3.87
CA LEU A 243 -8.89 5.09 2.85
C LEU A 243 -9.22 4.51 1.47
N VAL A 244 -8.52 3.46 1.04
CA VAL A 244 -8.79 2.77 -0.24
C VAL A 244 -10.20 2.19 -0.27
N LEU A 245 -10.57 1.41 0.76
CA LEU A 245 -11.86 0.74 0.79
C LEU A 245 -13.02 1.73 0.92
N SER A 246 -12.88 2.76 1.76
CA SER A 246 -13.90 3.78 1.90
C SER A 246 -14.06 4.61 0.63
N GLN A 247 -12.97 4.98 -0.06
CA GLN A 247 -13.06 5.70 -1.33
C GLN A 247 -13.73 4.85 -2.42
N LYS A 248 -13.35 3.58 -2.55
CA LYS A 248 -13.89 2.69 -3.61
C LYS A 248 -15.36 2.33 -3.40
N PHE A 249 -15.77 2.05 -2.16
CA PHE A 249 -17.09 1.47 -1.86
C PHE A 249 -18.10 2.47 -1.27
N SER A 250 -17.76 3.75 -1.18
CA SER A 250 -18.74 4.76 -0.75
C SER A 250 -19.71 5.09 -1.87
N VAL A 251 -20.98 5.18 -1.50
CA VAL A 251 -22.07 5.53 -2.40
C VAL A 251 -22.46 7.00 -2.19
N PRO A 252 -22.60 7.81 -3.25
CA PRO A 252 -23.06 9.19 -3.13
C PRO A 252 -24.52 9.26 -2.66
N GLU A 253 -24.86 10.29 -1.88
CA GLU A 253 -26.24 10.49 -1.40
C GLU A 253 -27.22 10.86 -2.53
N GLU A 254 -26.72 11.54 -3.57
CA GLU A 254 -27.49 11.94 -4.76
C GLU A 254 -26.83 11.36 -6.04
N PRO A 255 -27.20 10.13 -6.45
CA PRO A 255 -26.52 9.39 -7.54
C PRO A 255 -26.67 10.00 -8.94
N GLY A 256 -27.50 11.05 -9.11
CA GLY A 256 -27.60 11.80 -10.37
C GLY A 256 -26.72 13.06 -10.43
N LYS A 257 -26.22 13.53 -9.28
CA LYS A 257 -25.41 14.76 -9.17
C LYS A 257 -23.92 14.46 -8.94
N TRP A 258 -23.66 13.33 -8.28
CA TRP A 258 -22.32 12.91 -7.90
C TRP A 258 -22.03 11.52 -8.46
N CYS A 259 -20.88 11.38 -9.08
CA CYS A 259 -20.38 10.12 -9.62
C CYS A 259 -19.62 9.36 -8.53
N GLY A 260 -19.99 8.10 -8.32
CA GLY A 260 -19.28 7.17 -7.45
C GLY A 260 -18.21 6.39 -8.20
N LEU A 261 -17.48 5.53 -7.47
CA LEU A 261 -16.48 4.60 -8.03
C LEU A 261 -17.03 3.17 -8.13
N GLN A 262 -18.32 3.04 -8.43
CA GLN A 262 -19.01 1.74 -8.42
C GLN A 262 -20.01 1.59 -9.58
N ASP A 263 -19.82 2.36 -10.64
CA ASP A 263 -20.63 2.32 -11.85
C ASP A 263 -20.45 1.00 -12.62
N GLN A 264 -21.38 0.68 -13.53
CA GLN A 264 -21.39 -0.63 -14.21
C GLN A 264 -20.09 -0.90 -14.99
N GLY A 265 -19.53 0.12 -15.66
CA GLY A 265 -18.24 -0.01 -16.37
C GLY A 265 -17.04 -0.24 -15.45
N GLU A 266 -17.12 0.14 -14.17
CA GLU A 266 -16.05 -0.10 -13.20
C GLU A 266 -15.98 -1.53 -12.67
N ASN A 267 -17.08 -2.26 -12.81
CA ASN A 267 -17.19 -3.66 -12.41
C ASN A 267 -16.86 -4.63 -13.54
N GLU A 268 -16.65 -4.12 -14.76
CA GLU A 268 -16.16 -4.93 -15.87
C GLU A 268 -14.69 -5.29 -15.67
N TRP A 269 -14.35 -6.55 -15.90
CA TRP A 269 -12.98 -7.06 -15.74
C TRP A 269 -12.18 -6.81 -17.02
N GLY A 270 -11.20 -5.93 -16.94
CA GLY A 270 -10.23 -5.69 -18.00
C GLY A 270 -8.88 -6.39 -17.77
N PHE A 271 -7.92 -6.07 -18.63
CA PHE A 271 -6.58 -6.66 -18.58
C PHE A 271 -5.83 -6.25 -17.30
N GLY A 272 -5.86 -4.97 -16.94
CA GLY A 272 -5.14 -4.42 -15.79
C GLY A 272 -5.62 -5.04 -14.47
N GLN A 273 -6.94 -5.22 -14.32
CA GLN A 273 -7.52 -5.87 -13.14
C GLN A 273 -7.13 -7.35 -13.05
N THR A 274 -7.26 -8.08 -14.16
CA THR A 274 -6.93 -9.50 -14.21
C THR A 274 -5.45 -9.73 -13.93
N LEU A 275 -4.58 -8.96 -14.60
CA LEU A 275 -3.13 -9.02 -14.40
C LEU A 275 -2.76 -8.75 -12.95
N SER A 276 -3.35 -7.71 -12.33
CA SER A 276 -3.04 -7.33 -10.95
C SER A 276 -3.36 -8.45 -9.95
N VAL A 277 -4.48 -9.15 -10.13
CA VAL A 277 -4.86 -10.31 -9.30
C VAL A 277 -3.93 -11.50 -9.56
N VAL A 278 -3.67 -11.83 -10.83
CA VAL A 278 -2.83 -12.98 -11.21
C VAL A 278 -1.38 -12.81 -10.74
N MET A 279 -0.83 -11.58 -10.74
CA MET A 279 0.53 -11.34 -10.28
C MET A 279 0.76 -11.77 -8.83
N LEU A 280 -0.27 -11.81 -7.97
CA LEU A 280 -0.17 -12.31 -6.58
C LEU A 280 0.26 -13.78 -6.49
N LEU A 281 0.08 -14.54 -7.56
CA LEU A 281 0.53 -15.93 -7.61
C LEU A 281 2.06 -16.03 -7.64
N LEU A 282 2.79 -15.06 -8.20
CA LEU A 282 4.25 -15.15 -8.35
C LEU A 282 4.97 -15.21 -6.99
N PRO A 283 4.72 -14.30 -6.02
CA PRO A 283 5.33 -14.41 -4.70
C PRO A 283 4.90 -15.66 -3.95
N ALA A 284 3.64 -16.08 -4.10
CA ALA A 284 3.11 -17.28 -3.46
C ALA A 284 3.79 -18.56 -3.99
N MET A 285 3.97 -18.68 -5.30
CA MET A 285 4.67 -19.80 -5.92
C MET A 285 6.15 -19.82 -5.51
N SER A 286 6.82 -18.68 -5.53
CA SER A 286 8.24 -18.59 -5.11
C SER A 286 8.42 -19.01 -3.64
N ALA A 287 7.52 -18.57 -2.77
CA ALA A 287 7.51 -18.99 -1.36
C ALA A 287 7.24 -20.49 -1.19
N ALA A 288 6.26 -21.03 -1.92
CA ALA A 288 5.92 -22.44 -1.90
C ALA A 288 7.08 -23.31 -2.40
N GLN A 289 7.75 -22.90 -3.48
CA GLN A 289 8.93 -23.60 -4.00
C GLN A 289 10.05 -23.62 -2.96
N ALA A 290 10.41 -22.46 -2.38
CA ALA A 290 11.46 -22.39 -1.36
C ALA A 290 11.14 -23.22 -0.11
N TYR A 291 9.85 -23.31 0.25
CA TYR A 291 9.40 -24.18 1.33
C TYR A 291 9.56 -25.68 0.99
N LEU A 292 9.17 -26.08 -0.23
CA LEU A 292 9.29 -27.46 -0.69
C LEU A 292 10.75 -27.90 -0.83
N GLU A 293 11.62 -27.05 -1.38
CA GLU A 293 13.07 -27.30 -1.47
C GLU A 293 13.68 -27.46 -0.07
N GLY A 294 13.30 -26.58 0.88
CA GLY A 294 13.70 -26.71 2.28
C GLY A 294 13.25 -28.04 2.89
N ARG A 295 12.04 -28.49 2.57
CA ARG A 295 11.49 -29.77 3.05
C ARG A 295 12.17 -30.99 2.41
N GLN A 296 12.59 -30.91 1.15
CA GLN A 296 13.30 -32.00 0.47
C GLN A 296 14.70 -32.19 1.05
N HIS A 297 15.46 -31.10 1.24
CA HIS A 297 16.76 -31.15 1.92
C HIS A 297 16.70 -31.78 3.32
N ILE A 298 15.57 -31.60 4.01
CA ILE A 298 15.30 -32.27 5.30
C ILE A 298 15.13 -33.78 5.13
N GLN A 299 14.35 -34.23 4.13
CA GLN A 299 14.04 -35.65 3.94
C GLN A 299 15.26 -36.46 3.50
N GLU A 300 16.19 -35.85 2.77
CA GLU A 300 17.43 -36.47 2.30
C GLU A 300 18.53 -36.57 3.37
N GLY A 301 18.23 -36.25 4.63
CA GLY A 301 19.16 -36.43 5.74
C GLY A 301 20.28 -35.39 5.79
N GLY A 302 20.08 -34.20 5.19
CA GLY A 302 20.97 -33.07 5.36
C GLY A 302 21.10 -32.71 6.84
N LYS A 303 22.20 -33.15 7.48
CA LYS A 303 22.61 -32.63 8.79
C LYS A 303 22.92 -31.13 8.64
N PRO A 304 22.60 -30.32 9.68
CA PRO A 304 22.68 -28.86 9.63
C PRO A 304 24.08 -28.31 9.36
#